data_AF-A0A660NE67-F1
#
_entry.id   AF-A0A660NE67-F1
#
_cell.length_a   1.000
_cell.length_b   1.000
_cell.length_c   1.000
_cell.angle_alpha   90.00
_cell.angle_beta   90.00
_cell.angle_gamma   90.00
#
_symmetry.space_group_name_H-M   'P 1'
#
loop_
_entity.id
_entity.type
_entity.pdbx_description
1 polymer ?
#
loop_
_entity_poly.entity_id
_entity_poly.type
_entity_poly.pdbx_seq_one_letter_code
_entity_poly.pdbx_strand_id
1 'polypeptide(L)' 'MQDFTAELNALLAQANLTRAELARIFQIAPRNISRWNTHGIPKYAIAYLQLKAENNHLHEQIQAYKVIIKAE' A
#
# COMPACT_ATOMS: atom_id res chain seq x y z
N MET A 1 13.98 2.28 20.79
CA MET A 1 13.16 3.07 19.85
C MET A 1 12.53 2.07 18.89
N GLN A 2 11.21 2.01 18.79
CA GLN A 2 10.56 1.04 17.89
C GLN A 2 10.77 1.50 16.45
N ASP A 3 11.30 0.62 15.61
CA ASP A 3 11.55 0.89 14.19
C ASP A 3 10.42 0.30 13.35
N PHE A 4 9.64 1.18 12.72
CA PHE A 4 8.51 0.82 11.87
C PHE A 4 8.89 0.74 10.39
N THR A 5 10.18 0.86 10.05
CA THR A 5 10.65 0.87 8.65
C THR A 5 10.28 -0.41 7.93
N ALA A 6 10.47 -1.57 8.57
CA ALA A 6 10.15 -2.88 8.00
C ALA A 6 8.65 -3.04 7.77
N GLU A 7 7.83 -2.67 8.76
CA GLU A 7 6.36 -2.71 8.67
C GLU A 7 5.84 -1.80 7.55
N LEU A 8 6.33 -0.56 7.48
CA LEU A 8 5.94 0.38 6.43
C LEU A 8 6.36 -0.12 5.03
N ASN A 9 7.57 -0.68 4.90
CA ASN A 9 8.02 -1.27 3.64
C ASN A 9 7.15 -2.45 3.21
N ALA A 10 6.74 -3.31 4.15
CA ALA A 10 5.87 -4.45 3.86
C ALA A 10 4.48 -4.00 3.39
N LEU A 11 3.86 -3.04 4.07
CA LEU A 11 2.55 -2.49 3.68
C LEU A 11 2.60 -1.82 2.30
N LEU A 12 3.67 -1.07 2.03
CA LEU A 12 3.89 -0.42 0.73
C LEU A 12 4.08 -1.45 -0.40
N ALA A 13 4.86 -2.51 -0.15
CA ALA A 13 5.07 -3.58 -1.12
C ALA A 13 3.76 -4.32 -1.44
N GLN A 14 2.96 -4.66 -0.41
CA GLN A 14 1.64 -5.29 -0.60
C GLN A 14 0.68 -4.40 -1.39
N ALA A 15 0.70 -3.09 -1.14
CA ALA A 15 -0.13 -2.13 -1.86
C ALA A 15 0.40 -1.77 -3.26
N ASN A 16 1.57 -2.28 -3.64
CA ASN A 16 2.32 -1.90 -4.84
C ASN A 16 2.50 -0.36 -4.96
N LEU A 17 2.96 0.25 -3.87
CA LEU A 17 3.20 1.70 -3.78
C LEU A 17 4.60 2.00 -3.27
N THR A 18 5.15 3.11 -3.74
CA THR A 18 6.34 3.74 -3.18
C THR A 18 5.97 4.78 -2.11
N ARG A 19 6.93 5.14 -1.25
CA ARG A 19 6.76 6.26 -0.30
C ARG A 19 6.40 7.58 -1.00
N ALA A 20 6.96 7.82 -2.18
CA ALA A 20 6.71 9.04 -2.96
C ALA A 20 5.29 9.07 -3.52
N GLU A 21 4.75 7.94 -3.96
CA GLU A 21 3.34 7.82 -4.36
C GLU A 21 2.42 8.00 -3.18
N LEU A 22 2.70 7.36 -2.05
CA LEU A 22 1.89 7.52 -0.84
C LEU A 22 1.86 8.97 -0.35
N ALA A 23 2.99 9.66 -0.39
CA ALA A 23 3.08 11.09 -0.07
C ALA A 23 2.19 11.95 -0.99
N ARG A 24 2.21 11.67 -2.30
CA ARG A 24 1.36 12.34 -3.29
C ARG A 24 -0.12 12.07 -3.04
N ILE A 25 -0.50 10.82 -2.75
CA ILE A 25 -1.89 10.40 -2.47
C ILE A 25 -2.44 11.15 -1.25
N PHE A 26 -1.68 11.23 -0.17
CA PHE A 26 -2.09 11.95 1.04
C PHE A 26 -1.83 13.46 0.98
N GLN A 27 -1.25 13.98 -0.10
CA GLN A 27 -0.88 15.38 -0.25
C GLN A 27 -0.01 15.90 0.91
N ILE A 28 0.93 15.07 1.37
CA ILE A 28 1.88 15.41 2.43
C ILE A 28 3.31 15.40 1.91
N ALA A 29 4.19 16.14 2.57
CA ALA A 29 5.61 16.13 2.22
C ALA A 29 6.21 14.73 2.45
N PRO A 30 7.09 14.21 1.57
CA PRO A 30 7.73 12.90 1.73
C PRO A 30 8.45 12.71 3.07
N ARG A 31 9.00 13.80 3.64
CA ARG A 31 9.60 13.80 4.99
C ARG A 31 8.64 13.35 6.09
N ASN A 32 7.33 13.56 5.93
CA ASN A 32 6.33 13.12 6.90
C ASN A 32 6.20 11.60 6.87
N ILE A 33 6.24 10.98 5.68
CA ILE A 33 6.28 9.52 5.55
C ILE A 33 7.56 8.97 6.21
N SER A 34 8.72 9.61 5.99
CA SER A 34 9.97 9.18 6.63
C SER A 34 9.93 9.23 8.16
N ARG A 35 9.16 10.17 8.75
CA ARG A 35 8.99 10.25 10.21
C ARG A 35 8.21 9.07 10.79
N TRP A 36 7.38 8.40 10.00
CA TRP A 36 6.61 7.24 10.45
C TRP A 36 7.51 6.07 10.84
N ASN A 37 8.70 5.96 10.26
CA ASN A 37 9.70 4.96 10.62
C ASN A 37 10.04 4.97 12.12
N THR A 38 9.98 6.13 12.79
CA THR A 38 10.36 6.28 14.21
C THR A 38 9.20 6.71 15.11
N HIS A 39 8.17 7.36 14.57
CA HIS A 39 7.03 7.89 15.34
C HIS A 39 5.80 6.99 15.27
N GLY A 40 5.85 5.91 14.48
CA GLY A 40 4.73 5.02 14.22
C GLY A 40 3.99 5.40 12.94
N ILE A 41 3.40 4.38 12.31
CA ILE A 41 2.59 4.54 11.11
C ILE A 41 1.17 4.96 11.53
N PRO A 42 0.62 6.06 11.00
CA PRO A 42 -0.74 6.46 11.33
C PRO A 42 -1.77 5.39 10.95
N LYS A 43 -2.75 5.14 11.82
CA LYS A 43 -3.78 4.10 11.59
C LYS A 43 -4.54 4.27 10.27
N TYR A 44 -4.81 5.51 9.86
CA TYR A 44 -5.46 5.79 8.58
C TYR A 44 -4.59 5.36 7.39
N ALA A 45 -3.27 5.48 7.50
CA ALA A 45 -2.34 5.09 6.44
C ALA A 45 -2.24 3.57 6.35
N ILE A 46 -2.24 2.87 7.49
CA ILE A 46 -2.32 1.41 7.54
C ILE A 46 -3.60 0.92 6.85
N ALA A 47 -4.75 1.46 7.25
CA ALA A 47 -6.05 1.08 6.68
C ALA A 47 -6.10 1.32 5.16
N TYR A 48 -5.59 2.47 4.69
CA TYR A 48 -5.50 2.76 3.27
C TYR A 48 -4.64 1.74 2.50
N LEU A 49 -3.45 1.42 3.01
CA LEU A 49 -2.53 0.48 2.35
C LEU A 49 -3.12 -0.94 2.30
N GLN A 50 -3.78 -1.38 3.37
CA GLN A 50 -4.48 -2.67 3.41
C GLN A 50 -5.62 -2.74 2.39
N LEU A 51 -6.47 -1.70 2.32
CA LEU A 51 -7.54 -1.64 1.34
C LEU A 51 -7.01 -1.60 -0.10
N LYS A 52 -5.90 -0.90 -0.34
CA LYS A 52 -5.26 -0.83 -1.65
C LYS A 52 -4.70 -2.19 -2.08
N ALA A 53 -4.05 -2.91 -1.17
CA ALA A 53 -3.54 -4.26 -1.41
C ALA A 53 -4.69 -5.22 -1.77
N GLU A 54 -5.76 -5.22 -0.98
CA GLU A 54 -6.95 -6.04 -1.26
C GLU A 54 -7.58 -5.72 -2.61
N ASN A 55 -7.71 -4.42 -2.93
CA ASN A 55 -8.25 -3.99 -4.22
C ASN A 55 -7.38 -4.47 -5.40
N ASN A 56 -6.06 -4.39 -5.29
CA ASN A 56 -5.16 -4.91 -6.31
C ASN A 56 -5.37 -6.42 -6.51
N HIS A 57 -5.46 -7.18 -5.41
CA HIS A 57 -5.68 -8.62 -5.46
C HIS A 57 -7.03 -9.00 -6.11
N LEU A 58 -8.10 -8.28 -5.78
CA LEU A 58 -9.40 -8.46 -6.42
C LEU A 58 -9.35 -8.17 -7.93
N HIS A 59 -8.64 -7.13 -8.35
CA HIS A 59 -8.46 -6.82 -9.77
C HIS A 59 -7.69 -7.92 -10.51
N GLU A 60 -6.67 -8.49 -9.90
CA GLU A 60 -5.93 -9.64 -10.45
C GLU A 60 -6.83 -10.86 -10.63
N GLN A 61 -7.64 -11.20 -9.62
CA GLN A 61 -8.61 -12.31 -9.70
C GLN A 61 -9.63 -12.08 -10.81
N ILE A 62 -10.24 -10.88 -10.87
CA ILE A 62 -11.20 -10.52 -11.90
C ILE A 62 -10.59 -10.66 -13.30
N GLN A 63 -9.33 -10.23 -13.47
CA GLN A 63 -8.64 -10.35 -14.73
C GLN A 63 -8.35 -11.82 -15.10
N ALA A 64 -7.94 -12.65 -14.14
CA ALA A 64 -7.74 -14.08 -14.34
C ALA A 64 -9.06 -14.78 -14.76
N TYR A 65 -10.17 -14.48 -14.09
CA TYR A 65 -11.48 -15.04 -14.44
C TYR A 65 -11.95 -14.62 -15.85
N LYS A 66 -11.71 -13.37 -16.25
CA LYS A 66 -12.03 -12.92 -17.62
C LYS A 66 -11.26 -13.66 -18.70
N VAL A 67 -10.03 -14.10 -18.42
CA VAL A 67 -9.23 -14.88 -19.38
C VAL A 67 -9.81 -16.29 -19.54
N ILE A 68 -10.21 -16.92 -18.43
CA ILE A 68 -10.80 -18.27 -18.45
C ILE A 68 -12.09 -18.29 -19.28
N ILE A 69 -13.01 -17.35 -19.04
CA ILE A 69 -14.31 -17.30 -19.74
C ILE A 69 -14.16 -17.03 -21.26
N LYS A 70 -13.07 -16.39 -21.70
CA LYS A 70 -12.82 -16.12 -23.13
C LYS A 70 -12.14 -17.28 -23.86
N ALA A 71 -11.62 -18.28 -23.13
CA ALA A 71 -10.93 -19.43 -23.69
C ALA A 71 -11.85 -20.64 -23.90
N GLU A 72 -13.10 -20.56 -23.43
CA GLU A 72 -14.20 -21.53 -23.65
C GLU A 72 -15.08 -21.08 -24.83
#